data_AF-A0A514C0Z8-F1
#
_entry.id   AF-A0A514C0Z8-F1
#
_cell.length_a   1.000
_cell.length_b   1.000
_cell.length_c   1.000
_cell.angle_alpha   90.00
_cell.angle_beta   90.00
_cell.angle_gamma   90.00
#
_symmetry.space_group_name_H-M   'P 1'
#
loop_
_entity.id
_entity.type
_entity.pdbx_description
1 polymer ?
#
loop_
_entity_poly.entity_id
_entity_poly.type
_entity_poly.pdbx_seq_one_letter_code
_entity_poly.pdbx_strand_id
1 'polypeptide(L)'
;MIGKKSITDEAAKHAWDWFALHAAQRMQNINFFIVLQTALLAAAGLAIKEQLVLMAILAGTGVVFLTFIFYKLERRVRKLVKIGENALRYEQKRISIASKNDKILLCEIADTAATDQMTYGQLFQAMYIFFAICGIAILFAGGHQICHGVPLIPTPKVSTTPTDAPIVLRVG
;
A
#
# COMPACT_ATOMS: atom_id res chain seq x y z
N MET A 1 -11.49 41.75 25.82
CA MET A 1 -11.12 41.28 24.46
C MET A 1 -10.08 40.15 24.45
N ILE A 2 -9.78 39.51 25.59
CA ILE A 2 -8.69 38.50 25.69
C ILE A 2 -9.13 37.10 25.21
N GLY A 3 -10.42 36.76 25.22
CA GLY A 3 -10.91 35.42 24.86
C GLY A 3 -11.08 35.13 23.36
N LYS A 4 -11.18 36.13 22.48
CA LYS A 4 -11.46 35.89 21.05
C LYS A 4 -10.21 35.53 20.23
N LYS A 5 -9.03 35.96 20.70
CA LYS A 5 -7.73 35.68 20.06
C LYS A 5 -7.25 34.25 20.35
N SER A 6 -7.47 33.73 21.57
CA SER A 6 -7.04 32.35 21.88
C SER A 6 -7.84 31.30 21.10
N ILE A 7 -9.15 31.49 20.96
CA ILE A 7 -10.02 30.54 20.24
C ILE A 7 -9.65 30.45 18.76
N THR A 8 -9.25 31.55 18.13
CA THR A 8 -8.83 31.53 16.72
C THR A 8 -7.48 30.86 16.53
N ASP A 9 -6.56 31.06 17.46
CA ASP A 9 -5.25 30.42 17.44
C ASP A 9 -5.38 28.91 17.70
N GLU A 10 -6.30 28.51 18.58
CA GLU A 10 -6.66 27.11 18.82
C GLU A 10 -7.34 26.45 17.61
N ALA A 11 -8.23 27.17 16.90
CA ALA A 11 -8.88 26.67 15.69
C ALA A 11 -7.86 26.44 14.55
N ALA A 12 -6.94 27.38 14.34
CA ALA A 12 -5.87 27.24 13.36
C ALA A 12 -4.93 26.08 13.71
N LYS A 13 -4.58 25.92 14.99
CA LYS A 13 -3.79 24.80 15.48
C LYS A 13 -4.51 23.46 15.28
N HIS A 14 -5.80 23.39 15.61
CA HIS A 14 -6.58 22.17 15.42
C HIS A 14 -6.67 21.77 13.94
N ALA A 15 -6.88 22.73 13.03
CA ALA A 15 -6.90 22.48 11.59
C ALA A 15 -5.54 21.96 11.09
N TRP A 16 -4.44 22.54 11.58
CA TRP A 16 -3.08 22.09 11.27
C TRP A 16 -2.81 20.68 11.79
N ASP A 17 -3.10 20.41 13.07
CA ASP A 17 -2.89 19.11 13.70
C ASP A 17 -3.71 18.02 12.98
N TRP A 18 -4.95 18.32 12.61
CA TRP A 18 -5.79 17.42 11.81
C TRP A 18 -5.18 17.13 10.44
N PHE A 19 -4.75 18.16 9.71
CA PHE A 19 -4.11 18.00 8.41
C PHE A 19 -2.83 17.17 8.52
N ALA A 20 -1.94 17.52 9.46
CA ALA A 20 -0.65 16.88 9.68
C ALA A 20 -0.82 15.39 10.03
N LEU A 21 -1.77 15.06 10.93
CA LEU A 21 -2.08 13.69 11.31
C LEU A 21 -2.47 12.84 10.09
N HIS A 22 -3.42 13.32 9.27
CA HIS A 22 -3.90 12.55 8.13
C HIS A 22 -2.90 12.51 6.96
N ALA A 23 -2.09 13.56 6.80
CA ALA A 23 -0.98 13.57 5.84
C ALA A 23 0.08 12.53 6.22
N ALA A 24 0.45 12.44 7.50
CA ALA A 24 1.37 11.42 8.01
C ALA A 24 0.79 10.01 7.87
N GLN A 25 -0.49 9.83 8.22
CA GLN A 25 -1.19 8.55 8.08
C GLN A 25 -1.19 8.06 6.62
N ARG A 26 -1.30 8.97 5.63
CA ARG A 26 -1.21 8.60 4.21
C ARG A 26 0.15 8.00 3.87
N MET A 27 1.23 8.64 4.29
CA MET A 27 2.59 8.16 4.01
C MET A 27 2.86 6.80 4.69
N GLN A 28 2.42 6.66 5.94
CA GLN A 28 2.55 5.40 6.68
C GLN A 28 1.79 4.25 6.00
N ASN A 29 0.56 4.48 5.53
CA ASN A 29 -0.22 3.48 4.82
C ASN A 29 0.45 3.01 3.52
N ILE A 30 1.12 3.92 2.79
CA ILE A 30 1.84 3.59 1.57
C ILE A 30 3.08 2.74 1.88
N ASN A 31 3.83 3.10 2.92
CA ASN A 31 5.00 2.32 3.34
C ASN A 31 4.61 0.88 3.70
N PHE A 32 3.55 0.70 4.50
CA PHE A 32 3.04 -0.63 4.83
C PHE A 32 2.55 -1.39 3.59
N PHE A 33 1.86 -0.71 2.67
CA PHE A 33 1.40 -1.32 1.44
C PHE A 33 2.57 -1.89 0.62
N ILE A 34 3.63 -1.10 0.40
CA ILE A 34 4.79 -1.53 -0.39
C ILE A 34 5.48 -2.72 0.27
N VAL A 35 5.69 -2.70 1.59
CA VAL A 35 6.31 -3.81 2.32
C VAL A 35 5.50 -5.10 2.19
N LEU A 36 4.18 -5.03 2.39
CA LEU A 36 3.32 -6.21 2.26
C LEU A 36 3.26 -6.75 0.83
N GLN A 37 3.14 -5.87 -0.16
CA GLN A 37 3.07 -6.27 -1.56
C GLN A 37 4.38 -6.87 -2.06
N THR A 38 5.52 -6.28 -1.72
CA THR A 38 6.84 -6.82 -2.10
C THR A 38 7.08 -8.19 -1.48
N ALA A 39 6.70 -8.39 -0.20
CA ALA A 39 6.77 -9.70 0.45
C ALA A 39 5.87 -10.74 -0.24
N LEU A 40 4.63 -10.38 -0.59
CA LEU A 40 3.72 -11.28 -1.29
C LEU A 40 4.19 -11.62 -2.72
N LEU A 41 4.74 -10.64 -3.45
CA LEU A 41 5.31 -10.89 -4.78
C LEU A 41 6.52 -11.83 -4.71
N ALA A 42 7.39 -11.66 -3.71
CA ALA A 42 8.52 -12.56 -3.50
C ALA A 42 8.04 -14.00 -3.16
N ALA A 43 7.05 -14.12 -2.27
CA ALA A 43 6.44 -15.40 -1.93
C ALA A 43 5.77 -16.07 -3.14
N ALA A 44 5.06 -15.29 -3.97
CA ALA A 44 4.45 -15.78 -5.21
C ALA A 44 5.51 -16.26 -6.21
N GLY A 45 6.60 -15.51 -6.39
CA GLY A 45 7.71 -15.89 -7.27
C GLY A 45 8.37 -17.20 -6.85
N LEU A 46 8.60 -17.38 -5.53
CA LEU A 46 9.13 -18.63 -4.99
C LEU A 46 8.13 -19.79 -5.16
N ALA A 47 6.85 -19.57 -4.89
CA ALA A 47 5.83 -20.58 -5.03
C ALA A 47 5.68 -21.06 -6.49
N ILE A 48 5.73 -20.14 -7.46
CA ILE A 48 5.72 -20.48 -8.89
C ILE A 48 6.96 -21.30 -9.26
N LYS A 49 8.15 -20.89 -8.78
CA LYS A 49 9.42 -21.58 -9.07
C LYS A 49 9.44 -23.02 -8.53
N GLU A 50 8.98 -23.21 -7.30
CA GLU A 50 8.92 -24.52 -6.63
C GLU A 50 7.65 -25.33 -7.02
N GLN A 51 6.88 -24.85 -8.01
CA GLN A 51 5.65 -25.49 -8.50
C GLN A 51 4.59 -25.71 -7.39
N LEU A 52 4.60 -24.86 -6.36
CA LEU A 52 3.63 -24.85 -5.27
C LEU A 52 2.38 -24.07 -5.69
N VAL A 53 1.58 -24.67 -6.58
CA VAL A 53 0.42 -24.03 -7.23
C VAL A 53 -0.53 -23.38 -6.22
N LEU A 54 -0.90 -24.09 -5.16
CA LEU A 54 -1.81 -23.56 -4.13
C LEU A 54 -1.25 -22.29 -3.48
N MET A 55 0.04 -22.27 -3.16
CA MET A 55 0.70 -21.11 -2.55
C MET A 55 0.79 -19.94 -3.52
N ALA A 56 1.04 -20.19 -4.80
CA ALA A 56 1.05 -19.16 -5.83
C ALA A 56 -0.33 -18.51 -6.00
N ILE A 57 -1.41 -19.32 -6.03
CA ILE A 57 -2.79 -18.82 -6.12
C ILE A 57 -3.18 -18.03 -4.87
N LEU A 58 -2.85 -18.53 -3.68
CA LEU A 58 -3.11 -17.82 -2.42
C LEU A 58 -2.35 -16.49 -2.36
N ALA A 59 -1.08 -16.46 -2.76
CA ALA A 59 -0.29 -15.24 -2.80
C ALA A 59 -0.84 -14.24 -3.82
N GLY A 60 -1.18 -14.68 -5.04
CA GLY A 60 -1.80 -13.83 -6.06
C GLY A 60 -3.15 -13.25 -5.62
N THR A 61 -3.99 -14.07 -4.99
CA THR A 61 -5.26 -13.62 -4.40
C THR A 61 -5.01 -12.60 -3.29
N GLY A 62 -4.02 -12.83 -2.43
CA GLY A 62 -3.60 -11.90 -1.38
C GLY A 62 -3.13 -10.55 -1.94
N VAL A 63 -2.34 -10.55 -3.01
CA VAL A 63 -1.87 -9.33 -3.70
C VAL A 63 -3.06 -8.49 -4.16
N VAL A 64 -4.02 -9.09 -4.87
CA VAL A 64 -5.21 -8.40 -5.39
C VAL A 64 -6.09 -7.90 -4.23
N PHE A 65 -6.34 -8.75 -3.24
CA PHE A 65 -7.19 -8.43 -2.09
C PHE A 65 -6.63 -7.27 -1.25
N LEU A 66 -5.35 -7.32 -0.90
CA LEU A 66 -4.70 -6.24 -0.15
C LEU A 66 -4.63 -4.96 -0.99
N THR A 67 -4.37 -5.06 -2.29
CA THR A 67 -4.41 -3.91 -3.21
C THR A 67 -5.76 -3.19 -3.15
N PHE A 68 -6.86 -3.95 -3.18
CA PHE A 68 -8.20 -3.38 -3.09
C PHE A 68 -8.48 -2.71 -1.72
N ILE A 69 -8.08 -3.35 -0.62
CA ILE A 69 -8.26 -2.80 0.74
C ILE A 69 -7.48 -1.49 0.90
N PHE A 70 -6.18 -1.51 0.58
CA PHE A 70 -5.33 -0.33 0.73
C PHE A 70 -5.75 0.79 -0.22
N TYR A 71 -6.22 0.47 -1.43
CA TYR A 71 -6.80 1.47 -2.34
C TYR A 71 -8.01 2.19 -1.72
N LYS A 72 -8.92 1.46 -1.08
CA LYS A 72 -10.07 2.05 -0.38
C LYS A 72 -9.66 2.88 0.84
N LEU A 73 -8.73 2.36 1.64
CA LEU A 73 -8.21 3.05 2.82
C LEU A 73 -7.55 4.38 2.43
N GLU A 74 -6.70 4.35 1.41
CA GLU A 74 -6.03 5.53 0.90
C GLU A 74 -7.06 6.54 0.35
N ARG A 75 -8.10 6.10 -0.38
CA ARG A 75 -9.18 7.01 -0.84
C ARG A 75 -9.84 7.74 0.32
N ARG A 76 -10.04 7.08 1.45
CA ARG A 76 -10.61 7.68 2.66
C ARG A 76 -9.65 8.71 3.26
N VAL A 77 -8.37 8.36 3.43
CA VAL A 77 -7.36 9.28 3.97
C VAL A 77 -7.20 10.52 3.09
N ARG A 78 -7.20 10.37 1.76
CA ARG A 78 -7.19 11.52 0.83
C ARG A 78 -8.32 12.50 1.08
N LYS A 79 -9.53 12.00 1.33
CA LYS A 79 -10.68 12.87 1.64
C LYS A 79 -10.48 13.62 2.96
N LEU A 80 -9.95 12.95 3.98
CA LEU A 80 -9.69 13.56 5.29
C LEU A 80 -8.60 14.64 5.22
N VAL A 81 -7.54 14.41 4.43
CA VAL A 81 -6.51 15.42 4.15
C VAL A 81 -7.13 16.64 3.46
N LYS A 82 -7.96 16.45 2.44
CA LYS A 82 -8.65 17.56 1.75
C LYS A 82 -9.57 18.37 2.67
N ILE A 83 -10.22 17.71 3.64
CA ILE A 83 -11.03 18.41 4.66
C ILE A 83 -10.13 19.30 5.53
N GLY A 84 -8.99 18.78 5.97
CA GLY A 84 -8.00 19.57 6.74
C GLY A 84 -7.42 20.73 5.92
N GLU A 85 -7.12 20.50 4.65
CA GLU A 85 -6.62 21.52 3.74
C GLU A 85 -7.64 22.65 3.52
N ASN A 86 -8.93 22.32 3.35
CA ASN A 86 -9.99 23.32 3.24
C ASN A 86 -10.13 24.17 4.50
N ALA A 87 -10.03 23.56 5.68
CA ALA A 87 -10.03 24.28 6.95
C ALA A 87 -8.81 25.21 7.07
N LEU A 88 -7.62 24.72 6.70
CA LEU A 88 -6.40 25.54 6.66
C LEU A 88 -6.50 26.71 5.68
N ARG A 89 -7.11 26.50 4.50
CA ARG A 89 -7.32 27.57 3.51
C ARG A 89 -8.17 28.70 4.07
N TYR A 90 -9.19 28.38 4.86
CA TYR A 90 -10.02 29.38 5.54
C TYR A 90 -9.19 30.20 6.54
N GLU A 91 -8.39 29.54 7.37
CA GLU A 91 -7.55 30.22 8.37
C GLU A 91 -6.41 31.02 7.73
N GLN A 92 -5.76 30.50 6.68
CA GLN A 92 -4.73 31.24 5.93
C GLN A 92 -5.27 32.53 5.31
N LYS A 93 -6.50 32.50 4.75
CA LYS A 93 -7.15 33.71 4.22
C LYS A 93 -7.39 34.75 5.30
N ARG A 94 -7.84 34.32 6.49
CA ARG A 94 -8.03 35.21 7.64
C ARG A 94 -6.71 35.84 8.10
N ILE A 95 -5.66 35.04 8.19
CA ILE A 95 -4.32 35.49 8.61
C ILE A 95 -3.71 36.42 7.55
N SER A 96 -3.90 36.16 6.25
CA SER A 96 -3.41 37.03 5.19
C SER A 96 -4.01 38.43 5.29
N ILE A 97 -5.34 38.52 5.44
CA ILE A 97 -6.06 39.80 5.58
C ILE A 97 -5.55 40.56 6.82
N ALA A 98 -5.36 39.85 7.95
CA ALA A 98 -4.88 40.46 9.19
C ALA A 98 -3.42 40.92 9.11
N SER A 99 -2.56 40.18 8.40
CA SER A 99 -1.12 40.42 8.32
C SER A 99 -0.70 41.23 7.10
N LYS A 100 -1.63 41.52 6.17
CA LYS A 100 -1.39 42.09 4.83
C LYS A 100 -0.26 41.36 4.08
N ASN A 101 -0.20 40.04 4.21
CA ASN A 101 0.85 39.22 3.64
C ASN A 101 0.28 37.97 2.95
N ASP A 102 0.08 38.10 1.64
CA ASP A 102 -0.49 37.03 0.80
C ASP A 102 0.45 35.82 0.63
N LYS A 103 1.73 35.93 1.02
CA LYS A 103 2.66 34.79 0.98
C LYS A 103 2.28 33.66 1.94
N ILE A 104 1.36 33.89 2.87
CA ILE A 104 0.86 32.90 3.83
C ILE A 104 -0.20 31.97 3.20
N LEU A 105 -0.71 32.28 1.99
CA LEU A 105 -1.69 31.48 1.25
C LEU A 105 -1.05 30.24 0.59
N LEU A 106 -0.38 29.42 1.39
CA LEU A 106 0.41 28.26 0.93
C LEU A 106 -0.44 27.27 0.11
N CYS A 107 -1.70 27.02 0.50
CA CYS A 107 -2.58 26.11 -0.23
C CYS A 107 -2.92 26.64 -1.63
N GLU A 108 -3.08 27.95 -1.79
CA GLU A 108 -3.44 28.57 -3.07
C GLU A 108 -2.22 28.66 -4.00
N ILE A 109 -1.05 28.96 -3.43
CA ILE A 109 0.23 28.93 -4.15
C ILE A 109 0.52 27.51 -4.64
N ALA A 110 0.29 26.49 -3.79
CA ALA A 110 0.48 25.08 -4.16
C ALA A 110 -0.44 24.64 -5.30
N ASP A 111 -1.73 25.00 -5.25
CA ASP A 111 -2.68 24.70 -6.34
C ASP A 111 -2.27 25.37 -7.66
N THR A 112 -1.84 26.63 -7.61
CA THR A 112 -1.46 27.40 -8.80
C THR A 112 -0.16 26.87 -9.43
N ALA A 113 0.76 26.38 -8.59
CA ALA A 113 2.00 25.75 -9.04
C ALA A 113 1.80 24.33 -9.59
N ALA A 114 0.68 23.67 -9.29
CA ALA A 114 0.41 22.29 -9.67
C ALA A 114 -0.15 22.11 -11.10
N THR A 115 -0.12 23.15 -11.94
CA THR A 115 -0.77 23.19 -13.25
C THR A 115 -0.26 22.18 -14.28
N ASP A 116 0.93 21.59 -14.09
CA ASP A 116 1.54 20.66 -15.05
C ASP A 116 2.12 19.38 -14.41
N GLN A 117 1.90 19.15 -13.11
CA GLN A 117 2.50 18.01 -12.40
C GLN A 117 1.46 16.96 -12.03
N MET A 118 1.75 15.70 -12.34
CA MET A 118 0.97 14.56 -11.83
C MET A 118 0.88 14.64 -10.31
N THR A 119 -0.34 14.70 -9.79
CA THR A 119 -0.55 14.75 -8.35
C THR A 119 -0.08 13.44 -7.72
N TYR A 120 0.45 13.52 -6.49
CA TYR A 120 0.76 12.34 -5.68
C TYR A 120 -0.43 11.35 -5.60
N GLY A 121 -1.67 11.84 -5.69
CA GLY A 121 -2.87 11.00 -5.76
C GLY A 121 -2.91 10.10 -7.00
N GLN A 122 -2.64 10.67 -8.18
CA GLN A 122 -2.65 9.95 -9.45
C GLN A 122 -1.52 8.91 -9.50
N LEU A 123 -0.32 9.25 -9.04
CA LEU A 123 0.81 8.32 -9.02
C LEU A 123 0.54 7.10 -8.13
N PHE A 124 -0.06 7.29 -6.95
CA PHE A 124 -0.44 6.17 -6.10
C PHE A 124 -1.58 5.33 -6.69
N GLN A 125 -2.54 5.94 -7.39
CA GLN A 125 -3.56 5.18 -8.12
C GLN A 125 -2.93 4.28 -9.19
N ALA A 126 -1.98 4.81 -9.98
CA ALA A 126 -1.23 4.03 -10.95
C ALA A 126 -0.48 2.87 -10.29
N MET A 127 0.14 3.11 -9.12
CA MET A 127 0.80 2.06 -8.34
C MET A 127 -0.18 0.94 -7.93
N TYR A 128 -1.38 1.27 -7.42
CA TYR A 128 -2.38 0.25 -7.08
C TYR A 128 -2.82 -0.55 -8.31
N ILE A 129 -3.00 0.10 -9.46
CA ILE A 129 -3.36 -0.60 -10.71
C ILE A 129 -2.23 -1.56 -11.12
N PHE A 130 -0.97 -1.13 -11.03
CA PHE A 130 0.18 -1.96 -11.32
C PHE A 130 0.21 -3.24 -10.47
N PHE A 131 0.07 -3.13 -9.13
CA PHE A 131 0.04 -4.31 -8.27
C PHE A 131 -1.19 -5.20 -8.50
N ALA A 132 -2.34 -4.62 -8.85
CA ALA A 132 -3.52 -5.40 -9.22
C ALA A 132 -3.26 -6.25 -10.48
N ILE A 133 -2.63 -5.66 -11.51
CA ILE A 133 -2.24 -6.37 -12.73
C ILE A 133 -1.25 -7.49 -12.41
N CYS A 134 -0.23 -7.22 -11.58
CA CYS A 134 0.73 -8.25 -11.15
C CYS A 134 0.04 -9.41 -10.42
N GLY A 135 -0.89 -9.12 -9.50
CA GLY A 135 -1.66 -10.15 -8.80
C GLY A 135 -2.50 -11.02 -9.74
N ILE A 136 -3.17 -10.39 -10.71
CA ILE A 136 -3.93 -11.11 -11.74
C ILE A 136 -3.01 -11.97 -12.61
N ALA A 137 -1.84 -11.46 -13.02
CA ALA A 137 -0.87 -12.23 -13.79
C ALA A 137 -0.35 -13.47 -13.02
N ILE A 138 -0.13 -13.35 -11.71
CA ILE A 138 0.24 -14.48 -10.85
C ILE A 138 -0.86 -15.55 -10.82
N LEU A 139 -2.13 -15.14 -10.75
CA LEU A 139 -3.26 -16.09 -10.81
C LEU A 139 -3.32 -16.83 -12.15
N PHE A 140 -3.08 -16.15 -13.27
CA PHE A 140 -2.98 -16.79 -14.57
C PHE A 140 -1.80 -17.76 -14.66
N ALA A 141 -0.64 -17.40 -14.11
CA ALA A 141 0.53 -18.28 -14.07
C ALA A 141 0.26 -19.55 -13.23
N GLY A 142 -0.38 -19.40 -12.06
CA GLY A 142 -0.82 -20.54 -11.24
C GLY A 142 -1.83 -21.42 -11.97
N GLY A 143 -2.82 -20.84 -12.64
CA GLY A 143 -3.78 -21.58 -13.47
C GLY A 143 -3.13 -22.33 -14.62
N HIS A 144 -2.15 -21.73 -15.29
CA HIS A 144 -1.37 -22.39 -16.33
C HIS A 144 -0.62 -23.63 -15.81
N GLN A 145 -0.05 -23.58 -14.60
CA GLN A 145 0.59 -24.76 -13.99
C GLN A 145 -0.38 -25.92 -13.77
N ILE A 146 -1.65 -25.63 -13.41
CA ILE A 146 -2.70 -26.64 -13.30
C ILE A 146 -2.97 -27.31 -14.65
N CYS A 147 -3.05 -26.51 -15.73
CA CYS A 147 -3.29 -27.03 -17.09
C CYS A 147 -2.16 -27.93 -17.59
N HIS A 148 -0.91 -27.70 -17.16
CA HIS A 148 0.25 -28.55 -17.47
C HIS A 148 0.39 -29.78 -16.56
N GLY A 149 -0.62 -30.07 -15.73
CA GLY A 149 -0.67 -31.29 -14.92
C GLY A 149 0.13 -31.22 -13.61
N VAL A 150 0.55 -30.03 -13.17
CA VAL A 150 1.16 -29.86 -11.85
C VAL A 150 0.07 -30.05 -10.78
N PRO A 151 0.24 -30.99 -9.82
CA PRO A 151 -0.77 -31.24 -8.80
C PRO A 151 -0.90 -30.03 -7.86
N LEU A 152 -2.14 -29.74 -7.46
CA LEU A 152 -2.46 -28.60 -6.59
C LEU A 152 -1.76 -28.69 -5.22
N ILE A 153 -1.60 -29.92 -4.75
CA ILE A 153 -0.92 -30.27 -3.50
C ILE A 153 0.33 -31.08 -3.90
N PRO A 154 1.53 -30.67 -3.47
CA PRO A 154 2.75 -31.45 -3.72
C PRO A 154 2.55 -32.86 -3.16
N THR A 155 2.81 -33.88 -3.98
CA THR A 155 2.87 -35.24 -3.45
C THR A 155 4.05 -35.32 -2.48
N PRO A 156 3.88 -35.96 -1.30
CA PRO A 156 5.00 -36.18 -0.40
C PRO A 156 6.07 -36.96 -1.18
N LYS A 157 7.30 -36.44 -1.21
CA LYS A 157 8.45 -37.18 -1.75
C LYS A 157 8.57 -38.43 -0.88
N VAL A 158 8.14 -39.58 -1.39
CA VAL A 158 8.43 -40.88 -0.78
C VAL A 158 9.95 -40.97 -0.75
N SER A 159 10.54 -40.86 0.44
CA SER A 159 11.96 -41.13 0.60
C SER A 159 12.18 -42.60 0.31
N THR A 160 12.65 -42.91 -0.89
CA THR A 160 13.29 -44.19 -1.16
C THR A 160 14.64 -44.17 -0.43
N THR A 161 14.63 -44.21 0.91
CA THR A 161 15.74 -44.81 1.64
C THR A 161 15.82 -46.25 1.15
N PRO A 162 16.94 -46.69 0.57
CA PRO A 162 17.09 -48.08 0.19
C PRO A 162 17.17 -48.90 1.49
N THR A 163 16.02 -49.40 1.93
CA THR A 163 15.89 -50.42 2.98
C THR A 163 16.24 -51.81 2.42
N ASP A 164 17.11 -51.87 1.41
CA ASP A 164 17.57 -53.10 0.74
C ASP A 164 19.12 -53.15 0.70
N ALA A 165 19.80 -52.54 1.67
CA ALA A 165 21.21 -52.87 1.90
C ALA A 165 21.26 -54.23 2.62
N PRO A 166 21.78 -55.31 2.02
CA PRO A 166 21.97 -56.56 2.73
C PRO A 166 22.92 -56.28 3.91
N ILE A 167 22.49 -56.65 5.11
CA ILE A 167 23.32 -56.62 6.31
C ILE A 167 24.46 -57.61 6.08
N VAL A 168 25.59 -57.10 5.60
CA VAL A 168 26.84 -57.85 5.57
C VAL A 168 27.33 -57.94 7.01
N LEU A 169 26.95 -59.02 7.71
CA LEU A 169 27.56 -59.45 8.96
C LEU A 169 29.05 -59.66 8.71
N ARG A 170 29.86 -58.65 9.07
CA ARG A 170 31.31 -58.77 9.15
C ARG A 170 31.64 -59.54 10.42
N VAL A 171 31.78 -60.85 10.32
CA VAL A 171 32.38 -61.69 11.36
C VAL A 171 33.89 -61.55 11.21
N GLY A 172 34.52 -60.93 12.19
CA GLY A 172 35.98 -60.75 12.31
C GLY A 172 36.32 -60.38 13.74
#